data_AF-A0A1A0I547-F1
#
_entry.id   AF-A0A1A0I547-F1
#
_cell.length_a   1.000
_cell.length_b   1.000
_cell.length_c   1.000
_cell.angle_alpha   90.00
_cell.angle_beta   90.00
_cell.angle_gamma   90.00
#
_symmetry.space_group_name_H-M   'P 1'
#
loop_
_entity.id
_entity.type
_entity.pdbx_description
1 polymer ?
#
loop_
_entity_poly.entity_id
_entity_poly.type
_entity_poly.pdbx_seq_one_letter_code
_entity_poly.pdbx_strand_id
1 'polypeptide(L)'
;MCSDSTAVGSAEPSEPAHVSRGADFYRALNAEWICDQIKTPQGDIDGGFRDAWRTVEANLLSVVDGELAGTHIAEFFRAMNRAPDPVLRPLTTLRTELNIIERLKAITDSPGVLAEMHCLGVVGPLELTVRWSDTAGRNEMIVKPRRMPRVHGHYRDSSILAATAVSVEDVDIVAAVLDAPWAHIDRSAVKSLQSTLGKLKESSPQFDWSSWVLAHGVEDDDAILIEDEDLVVESVWAWQRCAPKELRAWLTWRLLTTRSDQLGEGKLERRCQAMRLTERFFGSALADAYAAAYGSPIARQEAADLAEQIRHALVEVLHHLPVPRRVADGLAGRVADVAIEIAPFGDGEQMTQDVDLVGEPFDILRAAHRDEIAQVLGLHREKRRIDWEPTRVYSATGMFNHAKAVLRIPFGLLDVPFFDVRKSPICNLATLGTIIGHELAHAIDLSVWDKLWNSDSDRIASTQLGGGALFGGLIDQAKIRVFDPNNTLDYDIDPRLVLNEVFCDHLGVWSAVHVLRSREAESCELVEFFEQWVVMMREHASTDERALRLAEDPHPPAEVRCNWVLRNTDAFHDATATSTHDPMWLPYEARLCRLGDQGGV
;
A
#
# COMPACT_ATOMS: atom_id res chain seq x y z
N MET A 1 -5.95 55.55 21.24
CA MET A 1 -5.14 54.77 22.20
C MET A 1 -5.21 53.33 21.73
N CYS A 2 -4.15 52.87 21.08
CA CYS A 2 -3.86 51.45 20.88
C CYS A 2 -3.42 50.85 22.21
N SER A 3 -3.83 49.59 22.48
CA SER A 3 -3.16 48.59 23.33
C SER A 3 -4.21 47.52 23.69
N ASP A 4 -4.04 46.20 23.54
CA ASP A 4 -2.90 45.40 23.12
C ASP A 4 -3.43 44.09 22.54
N SER A 5 -2.94 43.74 21.35
CA SER A 5 -2.75 42.34 20.97
C SER A 5 -1.37 41.94 21.48
N THR A 6 -1.28 40.90 22.30
CA THR A 6 0.00 40.24 22.58
C THR A 6 -0.17 38.74 22.72
N ALA A 7 0.53 38.06 21.82
CA ALA A 7 1.15 36.75 21.98
C ALA A 7 0.23 35.53 22.17
N VAL A 8 -0.17 34.93 21.04
CA VAL A 8 -0.11 33.47 20.94
C VAL A 8 1.37 33.12 21.10
N GLY A 9 1.75 32.63 22.28
CA GLY A 9 3.10 32.16 22.52
C GLY A 9 3.39 31.01 21.58
N SER A 10 4.28 31.21 20.63
CA SER A 10 5.05 30.14 20.03
C SER A 10 5.86 29.52 21.17
N ALA A 11 5.36 28.43 21.75
CA ALA A 11 6.19 27.61 22.60
C ALA A 11 7.39 27.17 21.75
N GLU A 12 8.58 27.63 22.12
CA GLU A 12 9.80 27.02 21.60
C GLU A 12 9.69 25.51 21.83
N PRO A 13 10.08 24.65 20.87
CA PRO A 13 10.08 23.22 21.09
C PRO A 13 10.97 22.93 22.30
N SER A 14 10.36 22.58 23.42
CA SER A 14 11.08 22.18 24.63
C SER A 14 12.06 21.06 24.29
N GLU A 15 13.25 21.05 24.90
CA GLU A 15 14.15 19.90 24.80
C GLU A 15 13.37 18.59 25.01
N PRO A 16 13.63 17.53 24.21
CA PRO A 16 12.90 16.29 24.36
C PRO A 16 13.11 15.79 25.79
N ALA A 17 12.02 15.71 26.56
CA ALA A 17 12.07 15.10 27.88
C ALA A 17 12.66 13.68 27.72
N HIS A 18 13.75 13.40 28.43
CA HIS A 18 14.41 12.09 28.37
C HIS A 18 13.45 11.01 28.87
N VAL A 19 13.00 10.14 27.96
CA VAL A 19 12.12 9.00 28.28
C VAL A 19 12.97 7.74 28.41
N SER A 20 12.75 6.95 29.46
CA SER A 20 13.47 5.68 29.62
C SER A 20 12.97 4.64 28.61
N ARG A 21 13.84 3.68 28.24
CA ARG A 21 13.47 2.58 27.33
C ARG A 21 12.33 1.70 27.86
N GLY A 22 12.23 1.53 29.18
CA GLY A 22 11.10 0.82 29.82
C GLY A 22 9.80 1.62 29.79
N ALA A 23 9.86 2.95 29.64
CA ALA A 23 8.69 3.81 29.53
C ALA A 23 8.22 4.04 28.09
N ASP A 24 9.12 4.13 27.12
CA ASP A 24 8.79 4.24 25.69
C ASP A 24 10.04 3.93 24.86
N PHE A 25 10.12 2.73 24.32
CA PHE A 25 11.33 2.30 23.62
C PHE A 25 11.52 3.05 22.30
N TYR A 26 10.44 3.29 21.55
CA TYR A 26 10.47 4.07 20.31
C TYR A 26 10.95 5.50 20.56
N ARG A 27 10.33 6.22 21.49
CA ARG A 27 10.69 7.61 21.79
C ARG A 27 12.08 7.71 22.40
N ALA A 28 12.50 6.76 23.24
CA ALA A 28 13.84 6.75 23.81
C ALA A 28 14.95 6.73 22.74
N LEU A 29 14.69 6.17 21.56
CA LEU A 29 15.65 6.10 20.45
C LEU A 29 15.45 7.21 19.41
N ASN A 30 14.21 7.64 19.17
CA ASN A 30 13.88 8.51 18.04
C ASN A 30 13.55 9.96 18.44
N ALA A 31 13.47 10.31 19.73
CA ALA A 31 13.00 11.63 20.17
C ALA A 31 13.79 12.81 19.58
N GLU A 32 15.12 12.74 19.56
CA GLU A 32 15.95 13.80 18.99
C GLU A 32 15.66 13.98 17.49
N TRP A 33 15.63 12.87 16.74
CA TRP A 33 15.32 12.88 15.31
C TRP A 33 13.91 13.43 15.04
N ILE A 34 12.90 13.02 15.81
CA ILE A 34 11.52 13.54 15.69
C ILE A 34 11.49 15.04 15.98
N CYS A 35 12.16 15.50 17.03
CA CYS A 35 12.23 16.93 17.35
C CYS A 35 12.88 17.74 16.23
N ASP A 36 13.91 17.20 15.57
CA ASP A 36 14.55 17.84 14.42
C ASP A 36 13.62 17.89 13.20
N GLN A 37 12.85 16.82 12.94
CA GLN A 37 11.85 16.80 11.87
C GLN A 37 10.71 17.79 12.12
N ILE A 38 10.27 17.96 13.36
CA ILE A 38 9.26 18.98 13.72
C ILE A 38 9.80 20.39 13.47
N LYS A 39 11.08 20.64 13.82
CA LYS A 39 11.72 21.95 13.63
C LYS A 39 12.00 22.26 12.16
N THR A 40 12.38 21.24 11.39
CA THR A 40 12.79 21.37 9.99
C THR A 40 12.13 20.30 9.12
N PRO A 41 10.80 20.39 8.87
CA PRO A 41 10.09 19.36 8.12
C PRO A 41 10.63 19.25 6.69
N GLN A 42 10.90 18.03 6.22
CA GLN A 42 11.31 17.78 4.83
C GLN A 42 10.16 17.28 3.93
N GLY A 43 8.93 17.39 4.41
CA GLY A 43 7.71 16.93 3.74
C GLY A 43 6.62 16.58 4.74
N ASP A 44 5.51 16.07 4.22
CA ASP A 44 4.39 15.61 5.05
C ASP A 44 4.63 14.25 5.70
N ILE A 45 5.56 13.46 5.17
CA ILE A 45 6.04 12.23 5.78
C ILE A 45 7.53 12.10 5.52
N ASP A 46 8.29 11.78 6.57
CA ASP A 46 9.72 11.50 6.51
C ASP A 46 10.08 10.36 7.46
N GLY A 47 11.22 9.71 7.25
CA GLY A 47 11.61 8.51 8.01
C GLY A 47 12.60 7.61 7.30
N GLY A 48 12.89 6.45 7.89
CA GLY A 48 13.83 5.48 7.33
C GLY A 48 13.45 5.00 5.91
N PHE A 49 12.14 4.79 5.68
CA PHE A 49 11.62 4.45 4.35
C PHE A 49 11.71 5.61 3.34
N ARG A 50 11.61 6.86 3.78
CA ARG A 50 11.77 8.02 2.88
C ARG A 50 13.23 8.24 2.51
N ASP A 51 14.16 7.99 3.43
CA ASP A 51 15.61 8.05 3.19
C ASP A 51 16.03 7.12 2.05
N ALA A 52 15.58 5.86 2.05
CA ALA A 52 15.90 4.96 0.94
C ALA A 52 15.17 5.29 -0.36
N TRP A 53 13.94 5.81 -0.29
CA TRP A 53 13.28 6.38 -1.47
C TRP A 53 14.13 7.44 -2.14
N ARG A 54 14.72 8.38 -1.38
CA ARG A 54 15.60 9.42 -1.93
C ARG A 54 16.83 8.82 -2.60
N THR A 55 17.43 7.79 -2.02
CA THR A 55 18.59 7.09 -2.61
C THR A 55 18.23 6.45 -3.95
N VAL A 56 17.14 5.70 -4.02
CA VAL A 56 16.72 5.06 -5.28
C VAL A 56 16.28 6.09 -6.31
N GLU A 57 15.54 7.12 -5.92
CA GLU A 57 15.19 8.23 -6.81
C GLU A 57 16.46 8.87 -7.43
N ALA A 58 17.50 9.11 -6.64
CA ALA A 58 18.77 9.65 -7.13
C ALA A 58 19.50 8.70 -8.08
N ASN A 59 19.56 7.42 -7.76
CA ASN A 59 20.17 6.39 -8.61
C ASN A 59 19.41 6.25 -9.94
N LEU A 60 18.07 6.21 -9.91
CA LEU A 60 17.24 6.16 -11.12
C LEU A 60 17.45 7.38 -12.02
N LEU A 61 17.61 8.57 -11.44
CA LEU A 61 17.95 9.77 -12.21
C LEU A 61 19.31 9.60 -12.92
N SER A 62 20.30 9.04 -12.24
CA SER A 62 21.59 8.73 -12.85
C SER A 62 21.45 7.72 -14.00
N VAL A 63 20.61 6.69 -13.85
CA VAL A 63 20.30 5.73 -14.93
C VAL A 63 19.68 6.40 -16.13
N VAL A 64 18.73 7.31 -15.91
CA VAL A 64 18.03 8.04 -16.97
C VAL A 64 18.98 8.99 -17.72
N ASP A 65 19.89 9.66 -17.01
CA ASP A 65 20.86 10.59 -17.60
C ASP A 65 22.10 9.89 -18.19
N GLY A 66 22.37 8.65 -17.78
CA GLY A 66 23.49 7.82 -18.20
C GLY A 66 23.10 6.70 -19.17
N GLU A 67 22.83 5.51 -18.64
CA GLU A 67 22.58 4.27 -19.38
C GLU A 67 21.42 4.38 -20.37
N LEU A 68 20.37 5.12 -20.01
CA LEU A 68 19.19 5.32 -20.85
C LEU A 68 19.27 6.62 -21.66
N ALA A 69 20.40 7.31 -21.67
CA ALA A 69 20.55 8.55 -22.42
C ALA A 69 20.28 8.32 -23.92
N GLY A 70 19.32 9.09 -24.46
CA GLY A 70 18.95 9.01 -25.88
C GLY A 70 17.95 7.91 -26.22
N THR A 71 17.41 7.21 -25.22
CA THR A 71 16.26 6.32 -25.37
C THR A 71 14.93 7.08 -25.27
N HIS A 72 13.84 6.50 -25.79
CA HIS A 72 12.49 7.05 -25.59
C HIS A 72 12.12 7.19 -24.11
N ILE A 73 12.72 6.40 -23.21
CA ILE A 73 12.45 6.43 -21.76
C ILE A 73 12.96 7.73 -21.17
N ALA A 74 14.21 8.10 -21.50
CA ALA A 74 14.79 9.36 -21.09
C ALA A 74 14.08 10.56 -21.73
N GLU A 75 13.60 10.43 -22.97
CA GLU A 75 12.79 11.45 -23.62
C GLU A 75 11.43 11.65 -22.95
N PHE A 76 10.74 10.57 -22.61
CA PHE A 76 9.49 10.61 -21.84
C PHE A 76 9.70 11.28 -20.48
N PHE A 77 10.72 10.85 -19.72
CA PHE A 77 11.07 11.47 -18.44
C PHE A 77 11.31 12.97 -18.60
N ARG A 78 12.10 13.39 -19.60
CA ARG A 78 12.38 14.81 -19.87
C ARG A 78 11.12 15.57 -20.28
N ALA A 79 10.23 14.97 -21.07
CA ALA A 79 8.96 15.59 -21.45
C ALA A 79 8.07 15.85 -20.22
N MET A 80 7.94 14.87 -19.33
CA MET A 80 7.18 15.04 -18.08
C MET A 80 7.85 16.05 -17.14
N ASN A 81 9.17 15.99 -17.00
CA ASN A 81 9.91 16.88 -16.11
C ASN A 81 9.93 18.34 -16.60
N ARG A 82 9.87 18.56 -17.92
CA ARG A 82 9.80 19.90 -18.55
C ARG A 82 8.38 20.40 -18.78
N ALA A 83 7.35 19.65 -18.40
CA ALA A 83 5.99 20.07 -18.60
C ALA A 83 5.81 21.48 -18.00
N PRO A 84 5.25 22.46 -18.75
CA PRO A 84 4.98 23.77 -18.19
C PRO A 84 4.03 23.61 -17.01
N ASP A 85 4.22 24.44 -15.97
CA ASP A 85 3.39 24.33 -14.77
C ASP A 85 1.92 24.64 -15.11
N PRO A 86 1.01 23.66 -15.01
CA PRO A 86 -0.37 23.87 -15.44
C PRO A 86 -1.12 24.83 -14.55
N VAL A 87 -0.60 25.19 -13.36
CA VAL A 87 -1.15 26.21 -12.46
C VAL A 87 -1.50 27.50 -13.23
N LEU A 88 -0.80 27.81 -14.33
CA LEU A 88 -1.12 28.99 -15.14
C LEU A 88 -2.41 28.85 -15.97
N ARG A 89 -2.82 27.64 -16.41
CA ARG A 89 -4.02 27.37 -17.24
C ARG A 89 -4.56 25.93 -17.14
N PRO A 90 -4.98 25.42 -15.96
CA PRO A 90 -5.32 24.01 -15.76
C PRO A 90 -6.48 23.54 -16.66
N LEU A 91 -7.49 24.39 -16.85
CA LEU A 91 -8.63 24.14 -17.74
C LEU A 91 -8.24 23.98 -19.22
N THR A 92 -7.18 24.66 -19.67
CA THR A 92 -6.70 24.53 -21.06
C THR A 92 -5.95 23.22 -21.24
N THR A 93 -5.08 22.89 -20.28
CA THR A 93 -4.32 21.65 -20.26
C THR A 93 -5.24 20.42 -20.25
N LEU A 94 -6.31 20.46 -19.45
CA LEU A 94 -7.26 19.35 -19.27
C LEU A 94 -8.49 19.42 -20.19
N ARG A 95 -8.47 20.29 -21.21
CA ARG A 95 -9.65 20.55 -22.05
C ARG A 95 -10.21 19.30 -22.71
N THR A 96 -9.35 18.34 -23.08
CA THR A 96 -9.76 17.07 -23.69
C THR A 96 -10.65 16.27 -22.75
N GLU A 97 -10.21 16.06 -21.52
CA GLU A 97 -10.93 15.33 -20.48
C GLU A 97 -12.20 16.08 -20.03
N LEU A 98 -12.11 17.41 -19.88
CA LEU A 98 -13.27 18.23 -19.54
C LEU A 98 -14.36 18.17 -20.61
N ASN A 99 -13.99 18.17 -21.89
CA ASN A 99 -14.95 18.00 -22.99
C ASN A 99 -15.59 16.60 -22.98
N ILE A 100 -14.85 15.56 -22.57
CA ILE A 100 -15.41 14.21 -22.38
C ILE A 100 -16.47 14.25 -21.27
N ILE A 101 -16.17 14.88 -20.13
CA ILE A 101 -17.09 15.02 -18.99
C ILE A 101 -18.34 15.83 -19.39
N GLU A 102 -18.20 16.91 -20.16
CA GLU A 102 -19.32 17.74 -20.63
C GLU A 102 -20.29 17.03 -21.59
N ARG A 103 -19.92 15.86 -22.15
CA ARG A 103 -20.86 15.03 -22.91
C ARG A 103 -21.91 14.35 -22.01
N LEU A 104 -21.67 14.27 -20.70
CA LEU A 104 -22.62 13.72 -19.72
C LEU A 104 -23.80 14.67 -19.52
N LYS A 105 -24.79 14.63 -20.41
CA LYS A 105 -25.99 15.50 -20.37
C LYS A 105 -27.17 14.79 -19.71
N ALA A 106 -27.25 13.49 -19.89
CA ALA A 106 -28.18 12.57 -19.24
C ALA A 106 -27.40 11.42 -18.58
N ILE A 107 -28.00 10.77 -17.59
CA ILE A 107 -27.31 9.66 -16.90
C ILE A 107 -27.00 8.48 -17.83
N THR A 108 -27.78 8.33 -18.91
CA THR A 108 -27.55 7.33 -19.97
C THR A 108 -26.26 7.57 -20.75
N ASP A 109 -25.64 8.75 -20.66
CA ASP A 109 -24.35 9.04 -21.30
C ASP A 109 -23.17 8.55 -20.43
N SER A 110 -23.42 8.20 -19.16
CA SER A 110 -22.36 7.81 -18.21
C SER A 110 -21.49 6.63 -18.65
N PRO A 111 -22.01 5.57 -19.31
CA PRO A 111 -21.17 4.43 -19.71
C PRO A 111 -20.01 4.87 -20.61
N GLY A 112 -20.29 5.58 -21.72
CA GLY A 112 -19.25 6.05 -22.63
C GLY A 112 -18.27 7.03 -21.96
N VAL A 113 -18.77 7.96 -21.15
CA VAL A 113 -17.93 8.93 -20.44
C VAL A 113 -17.00 8.24 -19.44
N LEU A 114 -17.50 7.31 -18.64
CA LEU A 114 -16.69 6.58 -17.65
C LEU A 114 -15.62 5.71 -18.33
N ALA A 115 -15.97 5.02 -19.41
CA ALA A 115 -15.02 4.22 -20.18
C ALA A 115 -13.91 5.08 -20.81
N GLU A 116 -14.26 6.19 -21.46
CA GLU A 116 -13.26 7.06 -22.07
C GLU A 116 -12.35 7.73 -21.03
N MET A 117 -12.88 8.09 -19.85
CA MET A 117 -12.06 8.60 -18.74
C MET A 117 -11.13 7.52 -18.17
N HIS A 118 -11.60 6.28 -18.08
CA HIS A 118 -10.79 5.13 -17.68
C HIS A 118 -9.63 4.86 -18.66
N CYS A 119 -9.88 4.92 -19.98
CA CYS A 119 -8.85 4.86 -21.02
C CYS A 119 -7.81 5.98 -20.93
N LEU A 120 -8.11 7.06 -20.19
CA LEU A 120 -7.18 8.13 -19.89
C LEU A 120 -6.56 7.99 -18.50
N GLY A 121 -6.74 6.88 -17.79
CA GLY A 121 -6.18 6.64 -16.45
C GLY A 121 -6.95 7.31 -15.31
N VAL A 122 -8.16 7.85 -15.56
CA VAL A 122 -9.06 8.36 -14.52
C VAL A 122 -10.08 7.27 -14.18
N VAL A 123 -9.73 6.44 -13.19
CA VAL A 123 -10.56 5.30 -12.78
C VAL A 123 -11.82 5.78 -12.06
N GLY A 124 -12.97 5.27 -12.51
CA GLY A 124 -14.28 5.47 -11.91
C GLY A 124 -14.72 4.28 -11.05
N PRO A 125 -16.02 4.18 -10.70
CA PRO A 125 -16.56 3.12 -9.85
C PRO A 125 -16.39 1.70 -10.40
N LEU A 126 -16.19 1.56 -11.71
CA LEU A 126 -15.89 0.30 -12.38
C LEU A 126 -14.58 0.41 -13.16
N GLU A 127 -13.85 -0.69 -13.20
CA GLU A 127 -12.66 -0.87 -14.00
C GLU A 127 -12.80 -2.11 -14.88
N LEU A 128 -12.49 -1.99 -16.17
CA LEU A 128 -12.28 -3.13 -17.06
C LEU A 128 -10.80 -3.47 -17.05
N THR A 129 -10.45 -4.67 -16.60
CA THR A 129 -9.07 -5.11 -16.47
C THR A 129 -8.94 -6.58 -16.83
N VAL A 130 -7.78 -7.18 -16.63
CA VAL A 130 -7.56 -8.61 -16.80
C VAL A 130 -6.99 -9.24 -15.53
N ARG A 131 -7.23 -10.53 -15.36
CA ARG A 131 -6.44 -11.38 -14.46
C ARG A 131 -5.82 -12.52 -15.24
N TRP A 132 -4.71 -13.05 -14.75
CA TRP A 132 -4.23 -14.35 -15.21
C TRP A 132 -5.05 -15.48 -14.58
N SER A 133 -5.46 -16.47 -15.39
CA SER A 133 -6.11 -17.68 -14.93
C SER A 133 -5.17 -18.85 -15.14
N ASP A 134 -4.63 -19.42 -14.05
CA ASP A 134 -3.73 -20.58 -14.11
C ASP A 134 -4.43 -21.80 -14.70
N THR A 135 -5.72 -21.99 -14.39
CA THR A 135 -6.53 -23.08 -14.92
C THR A 135 -6.74 -22.93 -16.43
N ALA A 136 -6.99 -21.71 -16.92
CA ALA A 136 -7.20 -21.47 -18.35
C ALA A 136 -5.90 -21.23 -19.13
N GLY A 137 -4.78 -21.00 -18.45
CA GLY A 137 -3.48 -20.67 -19.06
C GLY A 137 -3.53 -19.39 -19.90
N ARG A 138 -4.39 -18.43 -19.55
CA ARG A 138 -4.59 -17.18 -20.31
C ARG A 138 -5.07 -16.05 -19.40
N ASN A 139 -4.97 -14.82 -19.91
CA ASN A 139 -5.68 -13.69 -19.29
C ASN A 139 -7.18 -13.82 -19.53
N GLU A 140 -7.95 -13.54 -18.48
CA GLU A 140 -9.41 -13.42 -18.50
C GLU A 140 -9.77 -11.96 -18.20
N MET A 141 -10.67 -11.40 -19.01
CA MET A 141 -11.11 -10.02 -18.84
C MET A 141 -12.16 -9.93 -17.74
N ILE A 142 -12.09 -8.88 -16.92
CA ILE A 142 -12.89 -8.73 -15.71
C ILE A 142 -13.41 -7.32 -15.55
N VAL A 143 -14.69 -7.20 -15.18
CA VAL A 143 -15.26 -5.99 -14.58
C VAL A 143 -15.05 -6.04 -13.08
N LYS A 144 -14.28 -5.08 -12.58
CA LYS A 144 -13.93 -4.95 -11.17
C LYS A 144 -14.58 -3.71 -10.56
N PRO A 145 -15.39 -3.84 -9.50
CA PRO A 145 -15.86 -2.69 -8.75
C PRO A 145 -14.68 -2.06 -7.98
N ARG A 146 -14.62 -0.72 -7.97
CA ARG A 146 -13.57 0.03 -7.28
C ARG A 146 -14.17 0.92 -6.21
N ARG A 147 -13.60 0.82 -5.00
CA ARG A 147 -13.94 1.75 -3.94
C ARG A 147 -13.31 3.11 -4.25
N MET A 148 -14.13 4.15 -4.26
CA MET A 148 -13.66 5.49 -4.58
C MET A 148 -12.99 6.12 -3.37
N PRO A 149 -11.88 6.88 -3.55
CA PRO A 149 -11.26 7.62 -2.46
C PRO A 149 -12.26 8.59 -1.82
N ARG A 150 -12.19 8.75 -0.50
CA ARG A 150 -13.00 9.75 0.21
C ARG A 150 -12.52 11.16 -0.12
N VAL A 151 -13.45 12.12 -0.10
CA VAL A 151 -13.14 13.54 -0.28
C VAL A 151 -12.57 14.08 1.03
N HIS A 152 -11.25 14.29 1.09
CA HIS A 152 -10.57 14.82 2.28
C HIS A 152 -10.41 16.34 2.24
N GLY A 153 -10.21 16.93 3.43
CA GLY A 153 -10.15 18.38 3.65
C GLY A 153 -9.18 19.13 2.73
N HIS A 154 -7.98 18.58 2.48
CA HIS A 154 -6.98 19.19 1.60
C HIS A 154 -7.49 19.49 0.18
N TYR A 155 -8.47 18.72 -0.30
CA TYR A 155 -9.04 18.98 -1.61
C TYR A 155 -9.89 20.25 -1.65
N ARG A 156 -10.55 20.59 -0.53
CA ARG A 156 -11.42 21.78 -0.43
C ARG A 156 -10.64 23.08 -0.56
N ASP A 157 -9.32 23.03 -0.33
CA ASP A 157 -8.39 24.15 -0.43
C ASP A 157 -7.60 24.16 -1.76
N SER A 158 -7.91 23.26 -2.71
CA SER A 158 -7.26 23.23 -4.03
C SER A 158 -7.52 24.52 -4.80
N SER A 159 -6.43 25.19 -5.18
CA SER A 159 -6.46 26.40 -6.01
C SER A 159 -7.01 26.10 -7.41
N ILE A 160 -6.80 24.88 -7.90
CA ILE A 160 -7.31 24.42 -9.20
C ILE A 160 -8.80 24.12 -9.12
N LEU A 161 -9.30 23.53 -8.03
CA LEU A 161 -10.75 23.37 -7.85
C LEU A 161 -11.45 24.73 -7.92
N ALA A 162 -10.93 25.73 -7.20
CA ALA A 162 -11.47 27.09 -7.20
C ALA A 162 -11.52 27.69 -8.62
N ALA A 163 -10.55 27.37 -9.48
CA ALA A 163 -10.53 27.80 -10.88
C ALA A 163 -11.57 27.10 -11.78
N THR A 164 -12.11 25.95 -11.37
CA THR A 164 -13.07 25.15 -12.17
C THR A 164 -14.54 25.39 -11.81
N ALA A 165 -14.83 26.18 -10.77
CA ALA A 165 -16.17 26.48 -10.26
C ALA A 165 -17.03 25.22 -9.94
N VAL A 166 -16.36 24.08 -9.66
CA VAL A 166 -17.00 22.83 -9.26
C VAL A 166 -17.58 23.00 -7.84
N SER A 167 -18.84 22.57 -7.66
CA SER A 167 -19.50 22.58 -6.36
C SER A 167 -18.97 21.46 -5.47
N VAL A 168 -18.38 21.81 -4.32
CA VAL A 168 -17.93 20.82 -3.32
C VAL A 168 -19.13 19.99 -2.81
N GLU A 169 -20.29 20.62 -2.64
CA GLU A 169 -21.52 19.93 -2.22
C GLU A 169 -21.92 18.86 -3.25
N ASP A 170 -21.86 19.17 -4.54
CA ASP A 170 -22.18 18.23 -5.60
C ASP A 170 -21.20 17.03 -5.60
N VAL A 171 -19.91 17.29 -5.34
CA VAL A 171 -18.88 16.25 -5.23
C VAL A 171 -19.15 15.34 -4.02
N ASP A 172 -19.43 15.94 -2.85
CA ASP A 172 -19.67 15.23 -1.60
C ASP A 172 -20.92 14.34 -1.70
N ILE A 173 -21.98 14.81 -2.39
CA ILE A 173 -23.19 14.02 -2.66
C ILE A 173 -22.82 12.73 -3.42
N VAL A 174 -22.10 12.85 -4.54
CA VAL A 174 -21.76 11.68 -5.37
C VAL A 174 -20.80 10.75 -4.63
N ALA A 175 -19.81 11.30 -3.91
CA ALA A 175 -18.87 10.49 -3.13
C ALA A 175 -19.59 9.66 -2.05
N ALA A 176 -20.55 10.25 -1.34
CA ALA A 176 -21.36 9.54 -0.35
C ALA A 176 -22.23 8.44 -0.98
N VAL A 177 -22.85 8.74 -2.13
CA VAL A 177 -23.65 7.75 -2.89
C VAL A 177 -22.79 6.58 -3.34
N LEU A 178 -21.55 6.82 -3.79
CA LEU A 178 -20.63 5.79 -4.27
C LEU A 178 -19.97 4.96 -3.15
N ASP A 179 -19.83 5.47 -1.93
CA ASP A 179 -19.31 4.70 -0.77
C ASP A 179 -20.38 3.78 -0.17
N ALA A 180 -21.68 4.09 -0.35
CA ALA A 180 -22.78 3.35 0.27
C ALA A 180 -22.80 1.83 -0.02
N PRO A 181 -22.57 1.34 -1.27
CA PRO A 181 -22.49 -0.09 -1.54
C PRO A 181 -21.39 -0.80 -0.74
N TRP A 182 -20.31 -0.09 -0.41
CA TRP A 182 -19.15 -0.64 0.31
C TRP A 182 -19.38 -0.77 1.83
N ALA A 183 -20.40 -0.13 2.38
CA ALA A 183 -20.66 -0.11 3.83
C ALA A 183 -21.17 -1.45 4.38
N HIS A 184 -21.69 -2.33 3.52
CA HIS A 184 -22.31 -3.60 3.92
C HIS A 184 -21.50 -4.84 3.52
N ILE A 185 -20.31 -4.64 2.96
CA ILE A 185 -19.49 -5.73 2.43
C ILE A 185 -18.59 -6.28 3.51
N ASP A 186 -18.76 -7.57 3.78
CA ASP A 186 -17.77 -8.34 4.51
C ASP A 186 -16.56 -8.57 3.58
N ARG A 187 -15.43 -7.92 3.88
CA ARG A 187 -14.18 -8.04 3.09
C ARG A 187 -13.68 -9.48 3.01
N SER A 188 -14.07 -10.36 3.93
CA SER A 188 -13.72 -11.79 3.90
C SER A 188 -14.49 -12.58 2.81
N ALA A 189 -15.53 -11.97 2.24
CA ALA A 189 -16.49 -12.61 1.35
C ALA A 189 -16.51 -12.00 -0.06
N VAL A 190 -15.36 -11.60 -0.63
CA VAL A 190 -15.27 -11.37 -2.08
C VAL A 190 -15.74 -12.65 -2.76
N LYS A 191 -16.95 -12.62 -3.32
CA LYS A 191 -17.56 -13.80 -3.93
C LYS A 191 -16.71 -14.15 -5.16
N SER A 192 -16.43 -15.44 -5.35
CA SER A 192 -15.78 -15.93 -6.57
C SER A 192 -16.49 -15.39 -7.82
N LEU A 193 -15.76 -15.17 -8.92
CA LEU A 193 -16.34 -14.88 -10.25
C LEU A 193 -17.43 -15.90 -10.61
N GLN A 194 -18.69 -15.52 -10.46
CA GLN A 194 -19.85 -16.39 -10.71
C GLN A 194 -20.76 -15.86 -11.82
N SER A 195 -20.34 -14.80 -12.50
CA SER A 195 -21.17 -14.06 -13.44
C SER A 195 -20.39 -13.59 -14.67
N THR A 196 -21.15 -13.18 -15.68
CA THR A 196 -20.66 -12.73 -16.99
C THR A 196 -21.28 -11.39 -17.36
N LEU A 197 -20.73 -10.73 -18.38
CA LEU A 197 -21.29 -9.49 -18.92
C LEU A 197 -22.75 -9.63 -19.35
N GLY A 198 -23.14 -10.73 -19.99
CA GLY A 198 -24.53 -10.99 -20.35
C GLY A 198 -25.47 -11.00 -19.16
N LYS A 199 -25.05 -11.58 -18.03
CA LYS A 199 -25.85 -11.57 -16.81
C LYS A 199 -25.96 -10.18 -16.19
N LEU A 200 -24.90 -9.34 -16.27
CA LEU A 200 -25.00 -7.93 -15.88
C LEU A 200 -25.98 -7.12 -16.73
N LYS A 201 -26.10 -7.43 -18.03
CA LYS A 201 -27.13 -6.80 -18.89
C LYS A 201 -28.54 -7.15 -18.42
N GLU A 202 -28.75 -8.34 -17.87
CA GLU A 202 -30.04 -8.76 -17.32
C GLU A 202 -30.30 -8.14 -15.93
N SER A 203 -29.30 -8.11 -15.05
CA SER A 203 -29.45 -7.62 -13.67
C SER A 203 -29.36 -6.09 -13.54
N SER A 204 -28.75 -5.42 -14.53
CA SER A 204 -28.61 -3.97 -14.59
C SER A 204 -28.79 -3.43 -16.03
N PRO A 205 -29.96 -3.64 -16.67
CA PRO A 205 -30.23 -3.23 -18.06
C PRO A 205 -30.24 -1.72 -18.29
N GLN A 206 -30.34 -0.94 -17.21
CA GLN A 206 -30.33 0.51 -17.24
C GLN A 206 -28.95 1.11 -17.56
N PHE A 207 -27.88 0.31 -17.52
CA PHE A 207 -26.53 0.72 -17.91
C PHE A 207 -26.16 0.06 -19.24
N ASP A 208 -25.70 0.86 -20.21
CA ASP A 208 -25.32 0.35 -21.52
C ASP A 208 -23.93 -0.30 -21.48
N TRP A 209 -23.91 -1.55 -21.01
CA TRP A 209 -22.71 -2.38 -20.89
C TRP A 209 -22.02 -2.58 -22.22
N SER A 210 -22.78 -2.76 -23.29
CA SER A 210 -22.26 -2.96 -24.64
C SER A 210 -21.47 -1.73 -25.11
N SER A 211 -22.04 -0.54 -24.97
CA SER A 211 -21.31 0.70 -25.28
C SER A 211 -20.11 0.93 -24.35
N TRP A 212 -20.23 0.56 -23.08
CA TRP A 212 -19.13 0.70 -22.11
C TRP A 212 -17.91 -0.15 -22.50
N VAL A 213 -18.07 -1.43 -22.83
CA VAL A 213 -16.95 -2.28 -23.26
C VAL A 213 -16.41 -1.86 -24.62
N LEU A 214 -17.29 -1.51 -25.57
CA LEU A 214 -16.87 -1.03 -26.90
C LEU A 214 -16.04 0.26 -26.82
N ALA A 215 -16.33 1.15 -25.86
CA ALA A 215 -15.54 2.36 -25.64
C ALA A 215 -14.10 2.08 -25.14
N HIS A 216 -13.84 0.88 -24.61
CA HIS A 216 -12.48 0.40 -24.33
C HIS A 216 -11.81 -0.26 -25.54
N GLY A 217 -12.51 -0.41 -26.66
CA GLY A 217 -12.05 -1.17 -27.82
C GLY A 217 -12.25 -2.69 -27.68
N VAL A 218 -13.09 -3.12 -26.75
CA VAL A 218 -13.38 -4.53 -26.47
C VAL A 218 -14.71 -4.94 -27.08
N GLU A 219 -14.74 -6.11 -27.72
CA GLU A 219 -15.98 -6.68 -28.24
C GLU A 219 -16.93 -7.10 -27.11
N ASP A 220 -18.21 -6.96 -27.37
CA ASP A 220 -19.25 -7.34 -26.41
C ASP A 220 -19.38 -8.87 -26.33
N ASP A 221 -18.77 -9.47 -25.29
CA ASP A 221 -18.62 -10.92 -25.12
C ASP A 221 -18.95 -11.38 -23.68
N ASP A 222 -19.64 -12.52 -23.57
CA ASP A 222 -19.94 -13.19 -22.30
C ASP A 222 -18.71 -13.80 -21.61
N ALA A 223 -17.56 -13.87 -22.29
CA ALA A 223 -16.29 -14.26 -21.68
C ALA A 223 -15.74 -13.25 -20.66
N ILE A 224 -16.31 -12.04 -20.59
CA ILE A 224 -15.96 -11.02 -19.60
C ILE A 224 -16.60 -11.37 -18.26
N LEU A 225 -15.75 -11.60 -17.25
CA LEU A 225 -16.14 -12.07 -15.91
C LEU A 225 -16.34 -10.91 -14.92
N ILE A 226 -17.04 -11.14 -13.81
CA ILE A 226 -17.41 -10.08 -12.84
C ILE A 226 -16.92 -10.42 -11.42
N GLU A 227 -16.08 -9.56 -10.81
CA GLU A 227 -15.45 -9.79 -9.49
C GLU A 227 -16.45 -9.92 -8.34
N ASP A 228 -17.54 -9.15 -8.39
CA ASP A 228 -18.67 -9.25 -7.46
C ASP A 228 -19.90 -8.66 -8.15
N GLU A 229 -20.82 -9.51 -8.61
CA GLU A 229 -21.98 -9.05 -9.37
C GLU A 229 -22.89 -8.15 -8.54
N ASP A 230 -23.14 -8.50 -7.28
CA ASP A 230 -24.05 -7.74 -6.42
C ASP A 230 -23.49 -6.35 -6.18
N LEU A 231 -22.20 -6.25 -5.86
CA LEU A 231 -21.53 -4.97 -5.66
C LEU A 231 -21.46 -4.13 -6.94
N VAL A 232 -21.21 -4.75 -8.10
CA VAL A 232 -21.22 -4.05 -9.38
C VAL A 232 -22.61 -3.49 -9.66
N VAL A 233 -23.66 -4.29 -9.50
CA VAL A 233 -25.05 -3.88 -9.69
C VAL A 233 -25.42 -2.76 -8.73
N GLU A 234 -25.14 -2.89 -7.44
CA GLU A 234 -25.41 -1.85 -6.44
C GLU A 234 -24.65 -0.55 -6.73
N SER A 235 -23.39 -0.64 -7.15
CA SER A 235 -22.60 0.53 -7.54
C SER A 235 -23.24 1.24 -8.73
N VAL A 236 -23.68 0.49 -9.74
CA VAL A 236 -24.39 1.04 -10.91
C VAL A 236 -25.67 1.75 -10.47
N TRP A 237 -26.49 1.10 -9.66
CA TRP A 237 -27.72 1.70 -9.12
C TRP A 237 -27.44 2.96 -8.31
N ALA A 238 -26.34 3.00 -7.56
CA ALA A 238 -25.95 4.15 -6.77
C ALA A 238 -25.68 5.37 -7.66
N TRP A 239 -24.73 5.30 -8.59
CA TRP A 239 -24.41 6.48 -9.41
C TRP A 239 -25.52 6.85 -10.38
N GLN A 240 -26.37 5.91 -10.78
CA GLN A 240 -27.51 6.22 -11.63
C GLN A 240 -28.58 7.10 -10.96
N ARG A 241 -28.54 7.20 -9.63
CA ARG A 241 -29.39 8.13 -8.87
C ARG A 241 -28.82 9.54 -8.81
N CYS A 242 -27.57 9.74 -9.18
CA CYS A 242 -26.94 11.06 -9.19
C CYS A 242 -27.48 11.91 -10.34
N ALA A 243 -27.65 13.21 -10.09
CA ALA A 243 -27.95 14.13 -11.17
C ALA A 243 -26.75 14.25 -12.12
N PRO A 244 -26.94 14.37 -13.45
CA PRO A 244 -25.82 14.53 -14.39
C PRO A 244 -24.88 15.70 -14.02
N LYS A 245 -25.43 16.78 -13.47
CA LYS A 245 -24.65 17.92 -12.95
C LYS A 245 -23.68 17.48 -11.84
N GLU A 246 -24.18 16.73 -10.87
CA GLU A 246 -23.40 16.27 -9.72
C GLU A 246 -22.33 15.29 -10.17
N LEU A 247 -22.67 14.36 -11.07
CA LEU A 247 -21.71 13.41 -11.60
C LEU A 247 -20.61 14.07 -12.45
N ARG A 248 -20.92 15.14 -13.21
CA ARG A 248 -19.89 15.96 -13.87
C ARG A 248 -18.97 16.66 -12.88
N ALA A 249 -19.52 17.21 -11.80
CA ALA A 249 -18.74 17.83 -10.72
C ALA A 249 -17.77 16.80 -10.10
N TRP A 250 -18.27 15.62 -9.78
CA TRP A 250 -17.47 14.53 -9.23
C TRP A 250 -16.44 13.96 -10.21
N LEU A 251 -16.75 13.81 -11.50
CA LEU A 251 -15.75 13.37 -12.49
C LEU A 251 -14.67 14.42 -12.72
N THR A 252 -15.03 15.70 -12.70
CA THR A 252 -14.07 16.80 -12.75
C THR A 252 -13.18 16.75 -11.52
N TRP A 253 -13.75 16.52 -10.35
CA TRP A 253 -13.01 16.29 -9.11
C TRP A 253 -12.01 15.13 -9.23
N ARG A 254 -12.46 13.96 -9.70
CA ARG A 254 -11.60 12.79 -9.94
C ARG A 254 -10.48 13.09 -10.91
N LEU A 255 -10.75 13.81 -12.00
CA LEU A 255 -9.72 14.23 -12.96
C LEU A 255 -8.67 15.10 -12.29
N LEU A 256 -9.08 16.13 -11.54
CA LEU A 256 -8.18 17.07 -10.88
C LEU A 256 -7.31 16.36 -9.84
N THR A 257 -7.89 15.51 -8.99
CA THR A 257 -7.14 14.72 -8.00
C THR A 257 -6.17 13.73 -8.66
N THR A 258 -6.60 13.04 -9.71
CA THR A 258 -5.76 12.10 -10.46
C THR A 258 -4.58 12.79 -11.15
N ARG A 259 -4.68 14.10 -11.38
CA ARG A 259 -3.65 14.92 -12.06
C ARG A 259 -2.98 15.93 -11.16
N SER A 260 -3.23 15.93 -9.84
CA SER A 260 -2.79 16.99 -8.94
C SER A 260 -1.27 17.20 -9.01
N ASP A 261 -0.52 16.10 -9.04
CA ASP A 261 0.93 16.10 -9.19
C ASP A 261 1.34 16.81 -10.48
N GLN A 262 0.85 16.36 -11.64
CA GLN A 262 1.21 16.92 -12.94
C GLN A 262 0.75 18.37 -13.09
N LEU A 263 -0.28 18.79 -12.34
CA LEU A 263 -0.81 20.15 -12.35
C LEU A 263 -0.10 21.11 -11.40
N GLY A 264 0.92 20.66 -10.66
CA GLY A 264 1.71 21.52 -9.76
C GLY A 264 1.13 21.69 -8.35
N GLU A 265 0.05 20.96 -8.01
CA GLU A 265 -0.49 20.89 -6.64
C GLU A 265 0.03 19.69 -5.84
N GLY A 266 0.82 18.82 -6.47
CA GLY A 266 1.47 17.70 -5.80
C GLY A 266 2.52 18.14 -4.78
N LYS A 267 2.65 17.35 -3.71
CA LYS A 267 3.63 17.58 -2.64
C LYS A 267 5.07 17.22 -3.05
N LEU A 268 5.23 16.42 -4.10
CA LEU A 268 6.54 15.97 -4.58
C LEU A 268 7.15 16.96 -5.57
N GLU A 269 8.47 17.04 -5.59
CA GLU A 269 9.18 17.78 -6.63
C GLU A 269 8.86 17.21 -8.02
N ARG A 270 8.75 18.09 -9.02
CA ARG A 270 8.39 17.74 -10.41
C ARG A 270 9.23 16.59 -10.98
N ARG A 271 10.53 16.54 -10.66
CA ARG A 271 11.44 15.46 -11.08
C ARG A 271 11.01 14.09 -10.52
N CYS A 272 10.57 14.03 -9.27
CA CYS A 272 10.12 12.80 -8.63
C CYS A 272 8.79 12.34 -9.23
N GLN A 273 7.88 13.29 -9.50
CA GLN A 273 6.62 13.00 -10.18
C GLN A 273 6.85 12.45 -11.60
N ALA A 274 7.76 13.07 -12.36
CA ALA A 274 8.16 12.59 -13.68
C ALA A 274 8.75 11.18 -13.60
N MET A 275 9.64 10.91 -12.64
CA MET A 275 10.20 9.58 -12.43
C MET A 275 9.12 8.55 -12.12
N ARG A 276 8.12 8.88 -11.28
CA ARG A 276 7.01 7.97 -10.97
C ARG A 276 6.16 7.60 -12.19
N LEU A 277 5.98 8.53 -13.13
CA LEU A 277 5.33 8.25 -14.41
C LEU A 277 6.22 7.41 -15.31
N THR A 278 7.52 7.71 -15.37
CA THR A 278 8.49 6.89 -16.11
C THR A 278 8.52 5.45 -15.58
N GLU A 279 8.56 5.25 -14.26
CA GLU A 279 8.45 3.91 -13.65
C GLU A 279 7.13 3.21 -13.99
N ARG A 280 6.01 3.93 -14.01
CA ARG A 280 4.70 3.35 -14.35
C ARG A 280 4.70 2.75 -15.75
N PHE A 281 5.19 3.52 -16.72
CA PHE A 281 5.08 3.19 -18.14
C PHE A 281 6.27 2.40 -18.69
N PHE A 282 7.44 2.49 -18.02
CA PHE A 282 8.70 1.87 -18.47
C PHE A 282 9.40 1.08 -17.34
N GLY A 283 8.66 0.66 -16.31
CA GLY A 283 9.21 0.07 -15.08
C GLY A 283 10.21 -1.06 -15.32
N SER A 284 9.90 -2.00 -16.22
CA SER A 284 10.81 -3.12 -16.53
C SER A 284 12.14 -2.64 -17.12
N ALA A 285 12.11 -1.84 -18.18
CA ALA A 285 13.33 -1.38 -18.84
C ALA A 285 14.16 -0.46 -17.93
N LEU A 286 13.48 0.33 -17.10
CA LEU A 286 14.12 1.16 -16.09
C LEU A 286 14.77 0.31 -14.99
N ALA A 287 14.11 -0.77 -14.57
CA ALA A 287 14.64 -1.69 -13.59
C ALA A 287 15.80 -2.53 -14.12
N ASP A 288 15.76 -2.98 -15.38
CA ASP A 288 16.87 -3.68 -16.02
C ASP A 288 18.10 -2.77 -16.11
N ALA A 289 17.91 -1.50 -16.48
CA ALA A 289 18.98 -0.51 -16.50
C ALA A 289 19.51 -0.21 -15.10
N TYR A 290 18.63 -0.11 -14.09
CA TYR A 290 19.03 0.03 -12.69
C TYR A 290 19.82 -1.19 -12.20
N ALA A 291 19.37 -2.40 -12.52
CA ALA A 291 20.04 -3.64 -12.16
C ALA A 291 21.44 -3.72 -12.77
N ALA A 292 21.58 -3.29 -14.02
CA ALA A 292 22.88 -3.26 -14.70
C ALA A 292 23.84 -2.24 -14.05
N ALA A 293 23.34 -1.09 -13.59
CA ALA A 293 24.15 -0.03 -13.00
C ALA A 293 24.46 -0.24 -11.51
N TYR A 294 23.50 -0.73 -10.73
CA TYR A 294 23.52 -0.76 -9.26
C TYR A 294 23.30 -2.15 -8.66
N GLY A 295 22.95 -3.15 -9.46
CA GLY A 295 22.70 -4.51 -8.98
C GLY A 295 23.96 -5.17 -8.42
N SER A 296 23.84 -5.78 -7.24
CA SER A 296 24.92 -6.55 -6.61
C SER A 296 24.53 -8.04 -6.54
N PRO A 297 25.22 -8.93 -7.29
CA PRO A 297 24.96 -10.36 -7.23
C PRO A 297 25.16 -10.94 -5.82
N ILE A 298 26.13 -10.40 -5.07
CA ILE A 298 26.39 -10.81 -3.69
C ILE A 298 25.23 -10.38 -2.80
N ALA A 299 24.77 -9.12 -2.90
CA ALA A 299 23.64 -8.66 -2.11
C ALA A 299 22.35 -9.45 -2.43
N ARG A 300 22.14 -9.77 -3.71
CA ARG A 300 21.01 -10.61 -4.15
C ARG A 300 21.06 -12.00 -3.52
N GLN A 301 22.23 -12.65 -3.52
CA GLN A 301 22.39 -13.97 -2.92
C GLN A 301 22.22 -13.93 -1.40
N GLU A 302 22.87 -13.00 -0.71
CA GLU A 302 22.77 -12.90 0.76
C GLU A 302 21.35 -12.54 1.22
N ALA A 303 20.63 -11.70 0.47
CA ALA A 303 19.22 -11.41 0.73
C ALA A 303 18.32 -12.64 0.48
N ALA A 304 18.63 -13.47 -0.52
CA ALA A 304 17.92 -14.72 -0.75
C ALA A 304 18.14 -15.72 0.41
N ASP A 305 19.38 -15.84 0.88
CA ASP A 305 19.72 -16.69 2.02
C ASP A 305 19.03 -16.20 3.31
N LEU A 306 19.00 -14.87 3.52
CA LEU A 306 18.26 -14.24 4.63
C LEU A 306 16.77 -14.53 4.53
N ALA A 307 16.17 -14.41 3.34
CA ALA A 307 14.75 -14.66 3.15
C ALA A 307 14.36 -16.10 3.45
N GLU A 308 15.18 -17.05 3.02
CA GLU A 308 14.97 -18.47 3.27
C GLU A 308 15.14 -18.82 4.76
N GLN A 309 16.10 -18.19 5.43
CA GLN A 309 16.27 -18.31 6.87
C GLN A 309 15.05 -17.78 7.64
N ILE A 310 14.53 -16.61 7.24
CA ILE A 310 13.32 -16.05 7.84
C ILE A 310 12.09 -16.91 7.56
N ARG A 311 11.94 -17.46 6.34
CA ARG A 311 10.85 -18.40 6.01
C ARG A 311 10.85 -19.61 6.94
N HIS A 312 12.00 -20.24 7.16
CA HIS A 312 12.13 -21.37 8.09
C HIS A 312 11.77 -20.97 9.52
N ALA A 313 12.30 -19.84 10.01
CA ALA A 313 11.99 -19.36 11.34
C ALA A 313 10.50 -19.02 11.51
N LEU A 314 9.89 -18.40 10.49
CA LEU A 314 8.47 -18.09 10.48
C LEU A 314 7.62 -19.37 10.56
N VAL A 315 7.94 -20.38 9.76
CA VAL A 315 7.29 -21.70 9.80
C VAL A 315 7.36 -22.30 11.22
N GLU A 316 8.51 -22.21 11.89
CA GLU A 316 8.68 -22.73 13.25
C GLU A 316 7.88 -21.93 14.30
N VAL A 317 7.91 -20.59 14.25
CA VAL A 317 7.16 -19.77 15.23
C VAL A 317 5.64 -19.92 15.10
N LEU A 318 5.13 -20.22 13.91
CA LEU A 318 3.69 -20.50 13.73
C LEU A 318 3.22 -21.71 14.54
N HIS A 319 4.09 -22.69 14.83
CA HIS A 319 3.76 -23.82 15.71
C HIS A 319 3.69 -23.46 17.19
N HIS A 320 4.16 -22.27 17.58
CA HIS A 320 4.07 -21.73 18.94
C HIS A 320 2.81 -20.88 19.17
N LEU A 321 2.03 -20.60 18.13
CA LEU A 321 0.75 -19.91 18.29
C LEU A 321 -0.21 -20.73 19.17
N PRO A 322 -1.05 -20.08 20.01
CA PRO A 322 -1.98 -20.75 20.92
C PRO A 322 -3.23 -21.25 20.17
N VAL A 323 -3.02 -22.05 19.14
CA VAL A 323 -4.04 -22.57 18.23
C VAL A 323 -3.87 -24.09 18.08
N PRO A 324 -4.90 -24.83 17.65
CA PRO A 324 -4.79 -26.27 17.48
C PRO A 324 -3.68 -26.61 16.48
N ARG A 325 -2.94 -27.69 16.75
CA ARG A 325 -1.79 -28.09 15.92
C ARG A 325 -2.10 -28.16 14.42
N ARG A 326 -3.29 -28.68 14.06
CA ARG A 326 -3.76 -28.74 12.66
C ARG A 326 -3.86 -27.36 12.00
N VAL A 327 -4.28 -26.33 12.74
CA VAL A 327 -4.36 -24.95 12.24
C VAL A 327 -2.95 -24.41 12.03
N ALA A 328 -2.07 -24.57 13.02
CA ALA A 328 -0.66 -24.17 12.91
C ALA A 328 0.04 -24.85 11.71
N ASP A 329 -0.15 -26.16 11.52
CA ASP A 329 0.41 -26.89 10.38
C ASP A 329 -0.11 -26.35 9.03
N GLY A 330 -1.40 -25.99 8.95
CA GLY A 330 -1.99 -25.42 7.74
C GLY A 330 -1.46 -24.01 7.40
N LEU A 331 -1.22 -23.19 8.41
CA LEU A 331 -0.63 -21.85 8.25
C LEU A 331 0.84 -21.95 7.85
N ALA A 332 1.60 -22.80 8.54
CA ALA A 332 2.99 -23.10 8.25
C ALA A 332 3.17 -23.62 6.82
N GLY A 333 2.29 -24.53 6.35
CA GLY A 333 2.31 -25.01 4.97
C GLY A 333 2.12 -23.89 3.95
N ARG A 334 1.18 -22.96 4.18
CA ARG A 334 0.97 -21.82 3.27
C ARG A 334 2.17 -20.91 3.16
N VAL A 335 2.83 -20.60 4.27
CA VAL A 335 4.07 -19.82 4.27
C VAL A 335 5.20 -20.59 3.59
N ALA A 336 5.30 -21.90 3.83
CA ALA A 336 6.32 -22.73 3.23
C ALA A 336 6.22 -22.82 1.70
N ASP A 337 5.00 -22.74 1.15
CA ASP A 337 4.70 -22.81 -0.28
C ASP A 337 4.89 -21.47 -1.03
N VAL A 338 5.16 -20.37 -0.32
CA VAL A 338 5.38 -19.06 -0.95
C VAL A 338 6.64 -19.08 -1.81
N ALA A 339 6.52 -18.65 -3.07
CA ALA A 339 7.67 -18.40 -3.91
C ALA A 339 8.34 -17.07 -3.54
N ILE A 340 9.67 -17.05 -3.38
CA ILE A 340 10.43 -15.85 -3.05
C ILE A 340 11.26 -15.41 -4.26
N GLU A 341 11.05 -14.18 -4.67
CA GLU A 341 11.73 -13.53 -5.78
C GLU A 341 12.56 -12.34 -5.27
N ILE A 342 13.89 -12.47 -5.31
CA ILE A 342 14.81 -11.39 -4.90
C ILE A 342 15.26 -10.60 -6.12
N ALA A 343 14.95 -9.31 -6.10
CA ALA A 343 15.13 -8.35 -7.17
C ALA A 343 14.73 -8.92 -8.55
N PRO A 344 13.46 -9.35 -8.72
CA PRO A 344 13.04 -10.01 -9.95
C PRO A 344 12.93 -9.00 -11.08
N PHE A 345 13.88 -9.05 -12.03
CA PHE A 345 13.82 -8.30 -13.28
C PHE A 345 14.51 -9.11 -14.39
N GLY A 346 13.95 -9.07 -15.60
CA GLY A 346 14.45 -9.80 -16.78
C GLY A 346 13.79 -11.15 -17.08
N ASP A 347 12.95 -11.71 -16.20
CA ASP A 347 12.44 -13.09 -16.36
C ASP A 347 10.94 -13.16 -16.77
N GLY A 348 10.22 -12.04 -16.71
CA GLY A 348 8.86 -11.89 -17.22
C GLY A 348 8.87 -10.96 -18.42
N GLU A 349 8.30 -11.37 -19.56
CA GLU A 349 8.08 -10.51 -20.72
C GLU A 349 7.04 -9.43 -20.37
N GLN A 350 7.49 -8.35 -19.72
CA GLN A 350 6.65 -7.22 -19.33
C GLN A 350 6.49 -6.22 -20.47
N MET A 351 5.38 -5.48 -20.39
CA MET A 351 4.89 -4.53 -21.37
C MET A 351 5.86 -3.36 -21.55
N THR A 352 6.73 -3.42 -22.56
CA THR A 352 7.47 -2.24 -23.05
C THR A 352 6.49 -1.37 -23.83
N GLN A 353 6.11 -0.22 -23.28
CA GLN A 353 5.25 0.73 -23.99
C GLN A 353 6.05 1.41 -25.10
N ASP A 354 5.59 1.25 -26.35
CA ASP A 354 5.97 2.17 -27.44
C ASP A 354 5.10 3.42 -27.30
N VAL A 355 5.38 4.23 -26.27
CA VAL A 355 4.63 5.47 -26.01
C VAL A 355 4.90 6.44 -27.15
N ASP A 356 3.82 6.94 -27.76
CA ASP A 356 3.91 8.05 -28.70
C ASP A 356 4.31 9.33 -27.96
N LEU A 357 5.52 9.83 -28.25
CA LEU A 357 6.09 11.04 -27.66
C LEU A 357 5.76 12.31 -28.47
N VAL A 358 4.83 12.24 -29.42
CA VAL A 358 4.41 13.39 -30.22
C VAL A 358 3.44 14.29 -29.44
N GLY A 359 3.73 15.59 -29.42
CA GLY A 359 2.83 16.62 -28.90
C GLY A 359 3.31 17.25 -27.60
N GLU A 360 2.39 17.91 -26.89
CA GLU A 360 2.67 18.48 -25.58
C GLU A 360 2.67 17.38 -24.50
N PRO A 361 3.29 17.58 -23.33
CA PRO A 361 3.43 16.54 -22.29
C PRO A 361 2.12 15.85 -21.87
N PHE A 362 1.00 16.57 -21.82
CA PHE A 362 -0.29 15.95 -21.49
C PHE A 362 -0.87 15.12 -22.64
N ASP A 363 -0.51 15.40 -23.90
CA ASP A 363 -0.89 14.54 -25.03
C ASP A 363 -0.12 13.22 -24.98
N ILE A 364 1.18 13.28 -24.67
CA ILE A 364 2.04 12.12 -24.43
C ILE A 364 1.48 11.28 -23.27
N LEU A 365 1.10 11.90 -22.15
CA LEU A 365 0.52 11.21 -20.99
C LEU A 365 -0.80 10.50 -21.33
N ARG A 366 -1.67 11.13 -22.14
CA ARG A 366 -2.91 10.51 -22.62
C ARG A 366 -2.62 9.32 -23.53
N ALA A 367 -1.64 9.43 -24.42
CA ALA A 367 -1.23 8.34 -25.29
C ALA A 367 -0.71 7.15 -24.47
N ALA A 368 0.15 7.41 -23.48
CA ALA A 368 0.67 6.40 -22.57
C ALA A 368 -0.44 5.65 -21.81
N HIS A 369 -1.45 6.35 -21.28
CA HIS A 369 -2.58 5.70 -20.61
C HIS A 369 -3.46 4.88 -21.55
N ARG A 370 -3.73 5.36 -22.77
CA ARG A 370 -4.49 4.57 -23.74
C ARG A 370 -3.77 3.30 -24.14
N ASP A 371 -2.47 3.40 -24.37
CA ASP A 371 -1.62 2.26 -24.69
C ASP A 371 -1.55 1.27 -23.52
N GLU A 372 -1.38 1.77 -22.28
CA GLU A 372 -1.45 0.96 -21.05
C GLU A 372 -2.75 0.14 -20.98
N ILE A 373 -3.91 0.79 -21.09
CA ILE A 373 -5.21 0.12 -21.01
C ILE A 373 -5.39 -0.86 -22.17
N ALA A 374 -5.05 -0.47 -23.39
CA ALA A 374 -5.20 -1.34 -24.55
C ALA A 374 -4.29 -2.58 -24.47
N GLN A 375 -3.09 -2.44 -23.91
CA GLN A 375 -2.20 -3.57 -23.66
C GLN A 375 -2.72 -4.47 -22.53
N VAL A 376 -3.17 -3.90 -21.40
CA VAL A 376 -3.80 -4.66 -20.30
C VAL A 376 -4.96 -5.50 -20.83
N LEU A 377 -5.81 -4.92 -21.68
CA LEU A 377 -6.96 -5.60 -22.28
C LEU A 377 -6.60 -6.53 -23.45
N GLY A 378 -5.31 -6.64 -23.80
CA GLY A 378 -4.83 -7.55 -24.85
C GLY A 378 -5.18 -7.12 -26.28
N LEU A 379 -5.47 -5.85 -26.51
CA LEU A 379 -5.90 -5.32 -27.81
C LEU A 379 -4.77 -5.20 -28.84
N HIS A 380 -3.51 -5.17 -28.39
CA HIS A 380 -2.37 -4.91 -29.26
C HIS A 380 -1.57 -6.15 -29.68
N ARG A 381 -1.61 -7.29 -28.96
CA ARG A 381 -0.83 -8.51 -29.27
C ARG A 381 -1.45 -9.78 -28.67
N GLU A 382 -1.22 -10.93 -29.32
CA GLU A 382 -1.71 -12.25 -28.88
C GLU A 382 -1.31 -12.62 -27.44
N LYS A 383 -2.24 -13.31 -26.73
CA LYS A 383 -2.07 -14.26 -25.60
C LYS A 383 -0.75 -14.22 -24.81
N ARG A 384 -0.35 -13.07 -24.27
CA ARG A 384 0.79 -12.94 -23.33
C ARG A 384 0.29 -12.98 -21.89
N ARG A 385 1.06 -13.57 -20.98
CA ARG A 385 0.79 -13.45 -19.53
C ARG A 385 1.02 -11.98 -19.14
N ILE A 386 -0.04 -11.27 -18.77
CA ILE A 386 0.07 -9.88 -18.31
C ILE A 386 0.17 -9.93 -16.80
N ASP A 387 1.35 -9.63 -16.26
CA ASP A 387 1.53 -9.36 -14.84
C ASP A 387 1.40 -7.86 -14.62
N TRP A 388 0.16 -7.38 -14.45
CA TRP A 388 -0.11 -5.96 -14.21
C TRP A 388 0.08 -5.62 -12.73
N GLU A 389 1.31 -5.77 -12.26
CA GLU A 389 1.80 -5.08 -11.08
C GLU A 389 3.05 -4.35 -11.56
N PRO A 390 3.02 -3.02 -11.69
CA PRO A 390 4.23 -2.28 -12.03
C PRO A 390 5.20 -2.46 -10.86
N THR A 391 6.10 -3.43 -10.97
CA THR A 391 7.18 -3.66 -10.01
C THR A 391 8.05 -2.41 -10.05
N ARG A 392 7.90 -1.53 -9.06
CA ARG A 392 8.78 -0.38 -8.92
C ARG A 392 10.15 -0.86 -8.48
N VAL A 393 11.19 -0.18 -8.96
CA VAL A 393 12.59 -0.48 -8.58
C VAL A 393 12.77 -0.36 -7.07
N TYR A 394 11.99 0.55 -6.46
CA TYR A 394 11.76 0.60 -5.04
C TYR A 394 10.25 0.57 -4.78
N SER A 395 9.78 -0.56 -4.23
CA SER A 395 8.50 -0.64 -3.53
C SER A 395 8.72 -1.34 -2.21
N ALA A 396 8.59 -0.60 -1.11
CA ALA A 396 8.54 -1.21 0.21
C ALA A 396 7.12 -1.66 0.61
N THR A 397 6.14 -1.41 -0.27
CA THR A 397 4.73 -1.73 -0.07
C THR A 397 4.25 -2.70 -1.15
N GLY A 398 3.36 -3.63 -0.77
CA GLY A 398 2.74 -4.56 -1.71
C GLY A 398 3.73 -5.55 -2.34
N MET A 399 4.69 -6.04 -1.55
CA MET A 399 5.67 -7.02 -2.03
C MET A 399 5.08 -8.43 -2.10
N PHE A 400 4.03 -8.72 -1.34
CA PHE A 400 3.30 -9.98 -1.42
C PHE A 400 2.16 -9.95 -2.45
N ASN A 401 2.21 -10.85 -3.44
CA ASN A 401 1.13 -11.08 -4.40
C ASN A 401 0.25 -12.25 -3.95
N HIS A 402 -0.93 -11.96 -3.40
CA HIS A 402 -1.86 -12.98 -2.88
C HIS A 402 -2.37 -13.95 -3.95
N ALA A 403 -2.57 -13.48 -5.19
CA ALA A 403 -3.10 -14.34 -6.25
C ALA A 403 -2.10 -15.43 -6.66
N LYS A 404 -0.81 -15.14 -6.56
CA LYS A 404 0.28 -16.05 -6.95
C LYS A 404 0.99 -16.70 -5.78
N ALA A 405 0.73 -16.24 -4.56
CA ALA A 405 1.52 -16.58 -3.37
C ALA A 405 3.03 -16.36 -3.62
N VAL A 406 3.37 -15.16 -4.10
CA VAL A 406 4.76 -14.77 -4.40
C VAL A 406 5.14 -13.57 -3.54
N LEU A 407 6.30 -13.64 -2.88
CA LEU A 407 6.97 -12.50 -2.26
C LEU A 407 8.03 -11.95 -3.21
N ARG A 408 7.94 -10.66 -3.57
CA ARG A 408 8.91 -9.96 -4.41
C ARG A 408 9.65 -8.88 -3.63
N ILE A 409 10.95 -9.06 -3.41
CA ILE A 409 11.81 -8.05 -2.78
C ILE A 409 12.48 -7.22 -3.89
N PRO A 410 12.17 -5.91 -4.06
CA PRO A 410 12.75 -5.12 -5.14
C PRO A 410 14.19 -4.68 -4.82
N PHE A 411 14.94 -4.26 -5.86
CA PHE A 411 16.33 -3.83 -5.75
C PHE A 411 16.55 -2.74 -4.70
N GLY A 412 15.59 -1.82 -4.58
CA GLY A 412 15.67 -0.71 -3.63
C GLY A 412 15.73 -1.12 -2.15
N LEU A 413 15.34 -2.35 -1.81
CA LEU A 413 15.48 -2.90 -0.45
C LEU A 413 16.80 -3.66 -0.24
N LEU A 414 17.59 -3.85 -1.30
CA LEU A 414 18.92 -4.45 -1.23
C LEU A 414 20.03 -3.39 -1.04
N ASP A 415 19.66 -2.25 -0.47
CA ASP A 415 20.53 -1.11 -0.19
C ASP A 415 20.19 -0.47 1.17
N VAL A 416 21.02 0.47 1.62
CA VAL A 416 20.85 1.17 2.88
C VAL A 416 19.55 2.00 2.92
N PRO A 417 18.85 2.04 4.06
CA PRO A 417 19.23 1.50 5.36
C PRO A 417 18.80 0.04 5.58
N PHE A 418 18.15 -0.62 4.62
CA PHE A 418 17.56 -1.94 4.82
C PHE A 418 18.55 -3.08 4.71
N PHE A 419 19.54 -2.98 3.83
CA PHE A 419 20.48 -4.06 3.61
C PHE A 419 21.86 -3.53 3.21
N ASP A 420 22.90 -4.06 3.85
CA ASP A 420 24.28 -3.80 3.45
C ASP A 420 25.13 -5.03 3.79
N VAL A 421 25.75 -5.65 2.77
CA VAL A 421 26.63 -6.82 2.91
C VAL A 421 27.85 -6.56 3.81
N ARG A 422 28.16 -5.29 4.11
CA ARG A 422 29.28 -4.89 4.96
C ARG A 422 28.87 -4.64 6.42
N LYS A 423 27.57 -4.59 6.72
CA LYS A 423 27.06 -4.35 8.07
C LYS A 423 26.94 -5.66 8.86
N SER A 424 26.75 -5.53 10.18
CA SER A 424 26.47 -6.66 11.06
C SER A 424 25.26 -7.45 10.53
N PRO A 425 25.31 -8.80 10.53
CA PRO A 425 24.15 -9.62 10.21
C PRO A 425 22.92 -9.31 11.07
N ILE A 426 23.13 -8.83 12.31
CA ILE A 426 22.06 -8.39 13.21
C ILE A 426 21.31 -7.19 12.62
N CYS A 427 22.03 -6.22 12.05
CA CYS A 427 21.40 -5.08 11.37
C CYS A 427 20.52 -5.55 10.22
N ASN A 428 21.06 -6.35 9.29
CA ASN A 428 20.30 -6.82 8.12
C ASN A 428 19.09 -7.67 8.52
N LEU A 429 19.21 -8.43 9.62
CA LEU A 429 18.12 -9.21 10.18
C LEU A 429 17.04 -8.32 10.82
N ALA A 430 17.44 -7.27 11.54
CA ALA A 430 16.54 -6.29 12.14
C ALA A 430 15.79 -5.45 11.10
N THR A 431 16.42 -5.18 9.96
CA THR A 431 15.84 -4.37 8.89
C THR A 431 15.18 -5.24 7.82
N LEU A 432 15.93 -5.73 6.82
CA LEU A 432 15.37 -6.51 5.72
C LEU A 432 14.74 -7.83 6.21
N GLY A 433 15.31 -8.47 7.22
CA GLY A 433 14.78 -9.73 7.76
C GLY A 433 13.37 -9.60 8.36
N THR A 434 13.11 -8.52 9.11
CA THR A 434 11.77 -8.26 9.68
C THR A 434 10.75 -7.91 8.59
N ILE A 435 11.16 -7.17 7.55
CA ILE A 435 10.33 -6.88 6.37
C ILE A 435 9.98 -8.19 5.64
N ILE A 436 10.95 -9.07 5.39
CA ILE A 436 10.68 -10.36 4.73
C ILE A 436 9.70 -11.19 5.56
N GLY A 437 9.87 -11.26 6.88
CA GLY A 437 8.99 -12.02 7.74
C GLY A 437 7.57 -11.45 7.79
N HIS A 438 7.45 -10.11 7.78
CA HIS A 438 6.17 -9.41 7.64
C HIS A 438 5.48 -9.78 6.32
N GLU A 439 6.19 -9.68 5.20
CA GLU A 439 5.58 -9.96 3.88
C GLU A 439 5.24 -11.44 3.67
N LEU A 440 6.05 -12.36 4.20
CA LEU A 440 5.70 -13.79 4.19
C LEU A 440 4.45 -14.08 5.04
N ALA A 441 4.22 -13.32 6.12
CA ALA A 441 3.03 -13.48 6.95
C ALA A 441 1.73 -13.10 6.21
N HIS A 442 1.77 -12.30 5.14
CA HIS A 442 0.59 -12.04 4.29
C HIS A 442 0.04 -13.29 3.59
N ALA A 443 0.83 -14.37 3.48
CA ALA A 443 0.32 -15.67 3.03
C ALA A 443 -0.78 -16.25 3.93
N ILE A 444 -0.87 -15.73 5.16
CA ILE A 444 -1.82 -16.13 6.20
C ILE A 444 -2.57 -14.93 6.79
N ASP A 445 -2.87 -13.93 5.95
CA ASP A 445 -3.80 -12.84 6.28
C ASP A 445 -5.05 -13.34 7.01
N LEU A 446 -5.64 -12.51 7.87
CA LEU A 446 -6.77 -12.89 8.72
C LEU A 446 -7.95 -13.55 7.97
N SER A 447 -8.20 -13.16 6.72
CA SER A 447 -9.25 -13.77 5.87
C SER A 447 -8.99 -15.26 5.55
N VAL A 448 -7.73 -15.70 5.58
CA VAL A 448 -7.33 -17.10 5.40
C VAL A 448 -7.71 -17.93 6.63
N TRP A 449 -7.61 -17.33 7.81
CA TRP A 449 -8.00 -17.98 9.06
C TRP A 449 -9.49 -18.32 9.04
N ASP A 450 -10.35 -17.41 8.62
CA ASP A 450 -11.80 -17.68 8.50
C ASP A 450 -12.09 -18.89 7.60
N LYS A 451 -11.34 -19.08 6.51
CA LYS A 451 -11.49 -20.24 5.59
C LYS A 451 -11.00 -21.55 6.20
N LEU A 452 -9.89 -21.53 6.94
CA LEU A 452 -9.36 -22.71 7.64
C LEU A 452 -10.30 -23.17 8.76
N TRP A 453 -11.08 -22.25 9.32
CA TRP A 453 -12.00 -22.49 10.44
C TRP A 453 -13.45 -22.79 9.99
N ASN A 454 -13.79 -22.60 8.71
CA ASN A 454 -15.14 -22.78 8.16
C ASN A 454 -15.37 -24.09 7.36
N SER A 455 -14.49 -25.10 7.46
CA SER A 455 -14.88 -26.43 6.98
C SER A 455 -16.03 -26.98 7.84
N ASP A 456 -17.07 -27.57 7.21
CA ASP A 456 -18.44 -27.82 7.72
C ASP A 456 -18.63 -28.42 9.13
N SER A 457 -17.57 -28.81 9.84
CA SER A 457 -17.62 -29.29 11.24
C SER A 457 -17.41 -28.21 12.32
N ASP A 458 -16.88 -27.03 11.99
CA ASP A 458 -16.15 -26.23 13.00
C ASP A 458 -16.84 -24.92 13.45
N ARG A 459 -18.04 -24.61 12.96
CA ARG A 459 -18.75 -23.34 13.27
C ARG A 459 -19.12 -23.16 14.75
N ILE A 460 -19.18 -24.24 15.54
CA ILE A 460 -19.41 -24.20 17.00
C ILE A 460 -18.09 -24.21 17.77
N ALA A 461 -17.00 -24.68 17.15
CA ALA A 461 -15.69 -24.78 17.76
C ALA A 461 -14.85 -23.50 17.54
N SER A 462 -15.17 -22.68 16.52
CA SER A 462 -14.40 -21.49 16.16
C SER A 462 -14.38 -20.37 17.21
N THR A 463 -15.40 -20.29 18.07
CA THR A 463 -15.42 -19.41 19.24
C THR A 463 -14.75 -20.02 20.48
N GLN A 464 -14.46 -21.33 20.48
CA GLN A 464 -13.88 -22.06 21.62
C GLN A 464 -12.41 -22.53 21.39
N LEU A 465 -11.88 -22.50 20.17
CA LEU A 465 -10.60 -23.15 19.80
C LEU A 465 -9.38 -22.21 19.67
N GLY A 466 -9.40 -20.96 20.16
CA GLY A 466 -8.17 -20.18 20.41
C GLY A 466 -7.85 -19.01 19.48
N GLY A 467 -8.30 -19.01 18.22
CA GLY A 467 -8.07 -17.90 17.27
C GLY A 467 -8.88 -16.66 17.62
N GLY A 468 -10.17 -16.81 17.95
CA GLY A 468 -10.99 -15.71 18.45
C GLY A 468 -10.49 -15.12 19.78
N ALA A 469 -9.85 -15.93 20.63
CA ALA A 469 -9.23 -15.46 21.86
C ALA A 469 -7.90 -14.73 21.59
N LEU A 470 -7.08 -15.24 20.64
CA LEU A 470 -5.85 -14.60 20.19
C LEU A 470 -6.12 -13.20 19.63
N PHE A 471 -6.99 -13.12 18.62
CA PHE A 471 -7.35 -11.85 17.98
C PHE A 471 -8.17 -10.97 18.91
N GLY A 472 -9.04 -11.55 19.75
CA GLY A 472 -9.73 -10.81 20.81
C GLY A 472 -8.75 -10.15 21.77
N GLY A 473 -7.70 -10.87 22.19
CA GLY A 473 -6.63 -10.33 23.03
C GLY A 473 -5.86 -9.21 22.37
N LEU A 474 -5.46 -9.35 21.11
CA LEU A 474 -4.80 -8.27 20.36
C LEU A 474 -5.73 -7.06 20.16
N ILE A 475 -6.99 -7.28 19.82
CA ILE A 475 -7.99 -6.22 19.71
C ILE A 475 -8.18 -5.51 21.06
N ASP A 476 -8.20 -6.24 22.16
CA ASP A 476 -8.34 -5.66 23.50
C ASP A 476 -7.08 -4.87 23.88
N GLN A 477 -5.88 -5.35 23.53
CA GLN A 477 -4.64 -4.57 23.63
C GLN A 477 -4.71 -3.27 22.80
N ALA A 478 -5.31 -3.30 21.60
CA ALA A 478 -5.51 -2.14 20.74
C ALA A 478 -6.51 -1.12 21.33
N LYS A 479 -7.61 -1.62 21.93
CA LYS A 479 -8.67 -0.81 22.55
C LYS A 479 -8.23 -0.07 23.81
N ILE A 480 -7.16 -0.52 24.47
CA ILE A 480 -6.61 0.14 25.66
C ILE A 480 -6.01 1.53 25.34
N ARG A 481 -6.19 2.02 24.09
CA ARG A 481 -5.49 3.13 23.47
C ARG A 481 -4.01 2.82 23.50
N VAL A 482 -3.59 2.21 22.40
CA VAL A 482 -2.22 2.23 21.87
C VAL A 482 -1.29 3.03 22.77
N PHE A 483 -0.47 2.29 23.50
CA PHE A 483 0.44 2.75 24.52
C PHE A 483 0.82 4.22 24.42
N ASP A 484 0.11 5.04 25.20
CA ASP A 484 0.40 6.44 25.37
C ASP A 484 0.82 6.69 26.83
N PRO A 485 2.08 6.42 27.17
CA PRO A 485 2.58 6.55 28.54
C PRO A 485 2.53 8.01 29.05
N ASN A 486 2.24 8.98 28.17
CA ASN A 486 2.19 10.40 28.49
C ASN A 486 0.82 11.08 28.21
N ASN A 487 -0.19 10.34 27.76
CA ASN A 487 -1.48 10.88 27.33
C ASN A 487 -1.36 12.00 26.25
N THR A 488 -0.38 11.86 25.35
CA THR A 488 -0.05 12.76 24.23
C THR A 488 -0.54 12.32 22.84
N LEU A 489 -0.96 11.07 22.68
CA LEU A 489 -1.37 10.40 21.45
C LEU A 489 -2.88 10.13 21.49
N ASP A 490 -3.68 11.14 21.11
CA ASP A 490 -5.14 11.03 20.95
C ASP A 490 -5.50 10.29 19.65
N TYR A 491 -5.05 9.05 19.47
CA TYR A 491 -5.42 8.23 18.31
C TYR A 491 -6.67 7.39 18.59
N ASP A 492 -7.68 7.56 17.76
CA ASP A 492 -8.77 6.61 17.60
C ASP A 492 -8.40 5.65 16.46
N ILE A 493 -7.62 4.61 16.78
CA ILE A 493 -7.22 3.58 15.81
C ILE A 493 -8.34 2.55 15.72
N ASP A 494 -8.87 2.31 14.52
CA ASP A 494 -9.81 1.20 14.31
C ASP A 494 -9.06 -0.14 14.37
N PRO A 495 -9.25 -0.97 15.41
CA PRO A 495 -8.56 -2.25 15.52
C PRO A 495 -8.91 -3.20 14.37
N ARG A 496 -10.07 -3.05 13.72
CA ARG A 496 -10.43 -3.88 12.56
C ARG A 496 -9.63 -3.51 11.32
N LEU A 497 -9.21 -2.25 11.21
CA LEU A 497 -8.41 -1.76 10.10
C LEU A 497 -6.96 -2.22 10.20
N VAL A 498 -6.39 -2.19 11.40
CA VAL A 498 -4.92 -2.35 11.59
C VAL A 498 -4.46 -3.75 12.00
N LEU A 499 -5.36 -4.63 12.45
CA LEU A 499 -4.97 -5.90 13.08
C LEU A 499 -4.15 -6.81 12.16
N ASN A 500 -4.46 -6.84 10.86
CA ASN A 500 -3.74 -7.69 9.91
C ASN A 500 -2.27 -7.29 9.82
N GLU A 501 -1.99 -6.00 9.59
CA GLU A 501 -0.62 -5.48 9.46
C GLU A 501 0.18 -5.64 10.74
N VAL A 502 -0.43 -5.36 11.89
CA VAL A 502 0.22 -5.53 13.19
C VAL A 502 0.52 -7.01 13.47
N PHE A 503 -0.37 -7.92 13.06
CA PHE A 503 -0.12 -9.35 13.16
C PHE A 503 1.05 -9.79 12.28
N CYS A 504 1.15 -9.27 11.04
CA CYS A 504 2.31 -9.48 10.19
C CYS A 504 3.60 -8.91 10.81
N ASP A 505 3.56 -7.73 11.44
CA ASP A 505 4.71 -7.17 12.16
C ASP A 505 5.18 -8.06 13.31
N HIS A 506 4.25 -8.59 14.10
CA HIS A 506 4.57 -9.51 15.18
C HIS A 506 5.29 -10.75 14.66
N LEU A 507 4.80 -11.35 13.58
CA LEU A 507 5.40 -12.53 12.96
C LEU A 507 6.75 -12.21 12.30
N GLY A 508 6.90 -11.03 11.70
CA GLY A 508 8.15 -10.53 11.14
C GLY A 508 9.23 -10.38 12.19
N VAL A 509 8.94 -9.69 13.29
CA VAL A 509 9.89 -9.54 14.41
C VAL A 509 10.15 -10.87 15.11
N TRP A 510 9.12 -11.68 15.35
CA TRP A 510 9.29 -12.94 16.07
C TRP A 510 10.14 -13.95 15.30
N SER A 511 9.93 -14.09 13.99
CA SER A 511 10.76 -14.96 13.14
C SER A 511 12.22 -14.52 13.14
N ALA A 512 12.50 -13.21 13.01
CA ALA A 512 13.86 -12.68 13.08
C ALA A 512 14.52 -12.86 14.48
N VAL A 513 13.76 -12.66 15.56
CA VAL A 513 14.24 -12.96 16.93
C VAL A 513 14.50 -14.45 17.13
N HIS A 514 13.68 -15.31 16.54
CA HIS A 514 13.86 -16.77 16.60
C HIS A 514 15.16 -17.20 15.93
N VAL A 515 15.52 -16.57 14.80
CA VAL A 515 16.84 -16.75 14.17
C VAL A 515 17.97 -16.37 15.14
N LEU A 516 17.89 -15.23 15.82
CA LEU A 516 18.92 -14.83 16.80
C LEU A 516 19.02 -15.82 17.97
N ARG A 517 17.90 -16.22 18.54
CA ARG A 517 17.86 -17.19 19.65
C ARG A 517 18.43 -18.55 19.23
N SER A 518 18.18 -19.01 18.00
CA SER A 518 18.75 -20.26 17.47
C SER A 518 20.29 -20.23 17.33
N ARG A 519 20.88 -19.02 17.29
CA ARG A 519 22.32 -18.78 17.24
C ARG A 519 22.90 -18.50 18.63
N GLU A 520 22.12 -18.69 19.69
CA GLU A 520 22.49 -18.41 21.08
C GLU A 520 22.93 -16.95 21.28
N ALA A 521 22.28 -16.01 20.57
CA ALA A 521 22.59 -14.59 20.68
C ALA A 521 22.48 -14.08 22.12
N GLU A 522 23.46 -13.27 22.52
CA GLU A 522 23.50 -12.65 23.84
C GLU A 522 22.41 -11.58 23.99
N SER A 523 22.09 -11.21 25.23
CA SER A 523 21.08 -10.16 25.48
C SER A 523 21.44 -8.82 24.82
N CYS A 524 22.74 -8.48 24.71
CA CYS A 524 23.17 -7.26 24.04
C CYS A 524 22.90 -7.29 22.51
N GLU A 525 23.00 -8.45 21.87
CA GLU A 525 22.71 -8.63 20.44
C GLU A 525 21.20 -8.53 20.16
N LEU A 526 20.37 -9.06 21.06
CA LEU A 526 18.92 -8.87 21.01
C LEU A 526 18.53 -7.40 21.20
N VAL A 527 19.17 -6.69 22.13
CA VAL A 527 18.96 -5.24 22.31
C VAL A 527 19.38 -4.48 21.06
N GLU A 528 20.55 -4.78 20.47
CA GLU A 528 20.99 -4.18 19.21
C GLU A 528 19.95 -4.40 18.11
N PHE A 529 19.44 -5.63 17.96
CA PHE A 529 18.39 -5.95 16.99
C PHE A 529 17.15 -5.06 17.18
N PHE A 530 16.62 -4.95 18.40
CA PHE A 530 15.42 -4.14 18.65
C PHE A 530 15.66 -2.65 18.40
N GLU A 531 16.85 -2.15 18.74
CA GLU A 531 17.23 -0.77 18.43
C GLU A 531 17.29 -0.52 16.92
N GLN A 532 17.94 -1.39 16.15
CA GLN A 532 18.05 -1.24 14.70
C GLN A 532 16.67 -1.29 14.02
N TRP A 533 15.80 -2.20 14.47
CA TRP A 533 14.42 -2.29 13.94
C TRP A 533 13.64 -1.00 14.20
N VAL A 534 13.67 -0.49 15.43
CA VAL A 534 12.96 0.73 15.82
C VAL A 534 13.51 1.99 15.14
N VAL A 535 14.81 2.06 14.91
CA VAL A 535 15.43 3.15 14.16
C VAL A 535 15.05 3.07 12.68
N MET A 536 14.99 1.88 12.08
CA MET A 536 14.53 1.72 10.70
C MET A 536 13.05 2.12 10.55
N MET A 537 12.21 1.77 11.52
CA MET A 537 10.78 2.14 11.53
C MET A 537 10.52 3.63 11.81
N ARG A 538 11.53 4.45 12.11
CA ARG A 538 11.31 5.87 12.48
C ARG A 538 10.54 6.62 11.41
N GLU A 539 9.56 7.40 11.83
CA GLU A 539 8.66 8.15 10.96
C GLU A 539 8.25 9.46 11.65
N HIS A 540 8.11 10.52 10.85
CA HIS A 540 7.46 11.75 11.22
C HIS A 540 6.43 12.07 10.14
N ALA A 541 5.18 12.31 10.54
CA ALA A 541 4.12 12.75 9.65
C ALA A 541 3.55 14.10 10.11
N SER A 542 3.21 14.98 9.17
CA SER A 542 2.50 16.23 9.46
C SER A 542 1.12 15.93 10.05
N THR A 543 0.52 16.88 10.76
CA THR A 543 -0.78 16.69 11.42
C THR A 543 -1.86 16.18 10.47
N ASP A 544 -1.92 16.75 9.26
CA ASP A 544 -2.96 16.39 8.30
C ASP A 544 -2.69 15.04 7.63
N GLU A 545 -1.43 14.73 7.29
CA GLU A 545 -1.03 13.41 6.79
C GLU A 545 -1.32 12.32 7.83
N ARG A 546 -1.05 12.63 9.09
CA ARG A 546 -1.30 11.73 10.20
C ARG A 546 -2.80 11.46 10.37
N ALA A 547 -3.64 12.48 10.27
CA ALA A 547 -5.10 12.32 10.33
C ALA A 547 -5.64 11.47 9.17
N LEU A 548 -5.10 11.67 7.96
CA LEU A 548 -5.43 10.87 6.79
C LEU A 548 -5.06 9.40 6.98
N ARG A 549 -3.81 9.12 7.40
CA ARG A 549 -3.32 7.75 7.60
C ARG A 549 -4.12 7.01 8.67
N LEU A 550 -4.47 7.65 9.78
CA LEU A 550 -5.32 7.04 10.81
C LEU A 550 -6.71 6.64 10.30
N ALA A 551 -7.24 7.36 9.30
CA ALA A 551 -8.57 7.09 8.76
C ALA A 551 -8.57 5.98 7.68
N GLU A 552 -7.46 5.80 6.96
CA GLU A 552 -7.44 4.99 5.73
C GLU A 552 -6.33 3.93 5.66
N ASP A 553 -5.18 4.18 6.29
CA ASP A 553 -4.01 3.30 6.22
C ASP A 553 -4.17 2.14 7.22
N PRO A 554 -4.09 0.87 6.78
CA PRO A 554 -4.08 -0.27 7.69
C PRO A 554 -2.81 -0.35 8.56
N HIS A 555 -1.76 0.43 8.26
CA HIS A 555 -0.58 0.53 9.10
C HIS A 555 -0.77 1.62 10.17
N PRO A 556 -0.78 1.27 11.47
CA PRO A 556 -0.82 2.29 12.50
C PRO A 556 0.51 3.08 12.51
N PRO A 557 0.57 4.26 13.16
CA PRO A 557 1.80 5.05 13.21
C PRO A 557 3.00 4.26 13.77
N ALA A 558 4.22 4.59 13.33
CA ALA A 558 5.40 3.78 13.62
C ALA A 558 5.66 3.53 15.11
N GLU A 559 5.46 4.55 15.97
CA GLU A 559 5.60 4.43 17.43
C GLU A 559 4.65 3.40 18.04
N VAL A 560 3.46 3.28 17.44
CA VAL A 560 2.43 2.32 17.82
C VAL A 560 2.88 0.92 17.45
N ARG A 561 3.25 0.72 16.17
CA ARG A 561 3.71 -0.55 15.63
C ARG A 561 4.88 -1.08 16.46
N CYS A 562 5.91 -0.25 16.62
CA CYS A 562 7.13 -0.61 17.33
C CYS A 562 6.85 -1.06 18.76
N ASN A 563 6.25 -0.18 19.56
CA ASN A 563 6.06 -0.48 20.97
C ASN A 563 5.10 -1.66 21.15
N TRP A 564 4.03 -1.77 20.37
CA TRP A 564 3.07 -2.87 20.49
C TRP A 564 3.71 -4.23 20.20
N VAL A 565 4.54 -4.31 19.16
CA VAL A 565 5.27 -5.54 18.81
C VAL A 565 6.31 -5.92 19.86
N LEU A 566 7.12 -4.97 20.33
CA LEU A 566 8.15 -5.24 21.34
C LEU A 566 7.53 -5.77 22.65
N ARG A 567 6.43 -5.17 23.12
CA ARG A 567 5.73 -5.61 24.34
C ARG A 567 5.11 -7.00 24.23
N ASN A 568 4.85 -7.47 23.01
CA ASN A 568 4.37 -8.83 22.78
C ASN A 568 5.51 -9.84 22.58
N THR A 569 6.77 -9.37 22.56
CA THR A 569 7.94 -10.20 22.28
C THR A 569 8.62 -10.61 23.57
N ASP A 570 8.56 -11.88 23.92
CA ASP A 570 9.15 -12.39 25.17
C ASP A 570 10.65 -12.08 25.29
N ALA A 571 11.39 -12.27 24.20
CA ALA A 571 12.82 -11.96 24.14
C ALA A 571 13.16 -10.49 24.41
N PHE A 572 12.24 -9.57 24.12
CA PHE A 572 12.41 -8.16 24.45
C PHE A 572 12.44 -7.95 25.95
N HIS A 573 11.51 -8.57 26.68
CA HIS A 573 11.46 -8.47 28.13
C HIS A 573 12.69 -9.08 28.80
N ASP A 574 13.16 -10.23 28.31
CA ASP A 574 14.39 -10.87 28.79
C ASP A 574 15.63 -9.99 28.57
N ALA A 575 15.80 -9.48 27.35
CA ALA A 575 17.00 -8.76 26.94
C ALA A 575 17.06 -7.34 27.53
N THR A 576 15.90 -6.69 27.74
CA THR A 576 15.82 -5.32 28.28
C THR A 576 15.48 -5.28 29.78
N ALA A 577 15.23 -6.43 30.39
CA ALA A 577 14.89 -6.58 31.81
C ALA A 577 13.72 -5.68 32.29
N THR A 578 12.71 -5.47 31.44
CA THR A 578 11.47 -4.77 31.84
C THR A 578 10.77 -5.49 32.99
N SER A 579 10.04 -4.75 33.80
CA SER A 579 9.32 -5.22 34.98
C SER A 579 7.90 -4.67 35.04
N THR A 580 7.06 -5.14 35.97
CA THR A 580 5.69 -4.61 36.17
C THR A 580 5.62 -3.10 36.47
N HIS A 581 6.75 -2.44 36.75
CA HIS A 581 6.83 -0.99 36.93
C HIS A 581 7.05 -0.23 35.62
N ASP A 582 7.46 -0.92 34.56
CA ASP A 582 7.71 -0.36 33.25
C ASP A 582 6.41 -0.33 32.45
N PRO A 583 6.02 0.82 31.89
CA PRO A 583 4.89 0.90 30.98
C PRO A 583 5.00 -0.07 29.78
N MET A 584 6.22 -0.37 29.29
CA MET A 584 6.47 -1.38 28.27
C MET A 584 6.24 -2.84 28.75
N TRP A 585 5.90 -3.09 30.01
CA TRP A 585 5.65 -4.46 30.47
C TRP A 585 4.31 -5.02 29.98
N LEU A 586 4.32 -6.29 29.56
CA LEU A 586 3.12 -7.09 29.32
C LEU A 586 3.31 -8.44 30.02
N PRO A 587 2.32 -8.95 30.78
CA PRO A 587 2.41 -10.28 31.39
C PRO A 587 2.62 -11.36 30.33
N TYR A 588 3.41 -12.39 30.66
CA TYR A 588 3.80 -13.45 29.73
C TYR A 588 2.59 -14.13 29.06
N GLU A 589 1.54 -14.38 29.82
CA GLU A 589 0.30 -15.00 29.37
C GLU A 589 -0.47 -14.15 28.34
N ALA A 590 -0.24 -12.83 28.32
CA ALA A 590 -0.85 -11.89 27.39
C ALA A 590 0.02 -11.61 26.14
N ARG A 591 1.27 -12.07 26.12
CA ARG A 591 2.19 -11.90 24.98
C ARG A 591 1.84 -12.86 23.85
N LEU A 592 1.87 -12.36 22.62
CA LEU A 592 1.73 -13.17 21.41
C LEU A 592 3.00 -13.98 21.10
N CYS A 593 4.16 -13.35 21.10
CA CYS A 593 5.41 -13.91 20.58
C CYS A 593 6.21 -14.56 21.71
N ARG A 594 5.78 -15.76 22.12
CA ARG A 594 6.36 -16.56 23.22
C ARG A 594 6.77 -17.95 22.76
N LEU A 595 7.92 -18.43 23.22
CA LEU A 595 8.39 -19.79 22.92
C LEU A 595 7.92 -20.74 24.03
N GLY A 596 6.83 -21.48 23.78
CA GLY A 596 6.29 -22.52 24.67
C GLY A 596 5.44 -22.00 25.83
N ASP A 597 4.88 -22.91 26.62
CA ASP A 597 4.30 -22.58 27.93
C ASP A 597 5.43 -22.64 28.96
N GLN A 598 5.83 -21.50 29.52
CA GLN A 598 6.49 -21.48 30.84
C GLN A 598 5.43 -21.91 31.86
N GLY A 599 5.22 -23.23 31.97
CA GLY A 599 4.35 -23.85 32.95
C GLY A 599 4.69 -23.30 34.34
N GLY A 600 3.63 -22.93 35.07
CA GLY A 600 3.71 -22.16 36.30
C GLY A 600 4.73 -22.66 37.33
N VAL A 601 5.25 -21.70 38.07
CA VAL A 601 5.75 -21.89 39.44
C VAL A 601 4.69 -21.38 40.40
#